data_AF-A0A970WTY7-F1
#
_entry.id   AF-A0A970WTY7-F1
#
_cell.length_a   1.000
_cell.length_b   1.000
_cell.length_c   1.000
_cell.angle_alpha   90.00
_cell.angle_beta   90.00
_cell.angle_gamma   90.00
#
_symmetry.space_group_name_H-M   'P 1'
#
loop_
_entity.id
_entity.type
_entity.pdbx_description
1 polymer ?
#
loop_
_entity_poly.entity_id
_entity_poly.type
_entity_poly.pdbx_seq_one_letter_code
_entity_poly.pdbx_strand_id
1 'polypeptide(L)'
;MKILVVEDHPALLSAIVEALEAEKFLCERAADFGTAEEKIHLYRYDLIIVDINLPGGSGLEIIREVKRLGGETGIIVVSALLLMIPGISRGQYTGPGSTGKVYTVKEILENAAKLDKSDEVVTLKGYIVKQHNSDTYHFKDSTGEIRVEIEKKNLPATPFNEKTELLITGEVDFDLLEGTEVEADKVELVKKTE
;
A
#
# COMPACT_ATOMS: atom_id res chain seq x y z
N MET A 1 30.01 2.22 6.09
CA MET A 1 28.63 1.94 5.66
C MET A 1 28.52 2.26 4.18
N LYS A 2 28.15 1.27 3.35
CA LYS A 2 27.97 1.41 1.91
C LYS A 2 26.48 1.56 1.61
N ILE A 3 26.10 2.63 0.93
CA ILE A 3 24.72 3.01 0.66
C ILE A 3 24.48 3.02 -0.85
N LEU A 4 23.39 2.39 -1.30
CA LEU A 4 22.89 2.57 -2.66
C LEU A 4 21.74 3.58 -2.63
N VAL A 5 21.82 4.64 -3.44
CA VAL A 5 20.73 5.59 -3.64
C VAL A 5 20.16 5.39 -5.04
N VAL A 6 18.89 5.01 -5.10
CA VAL A 6 18.14 4.74 -6.33
C VAL A 6 17.05 5.79 -6.48
N GLU A 7 17.27 6.74 -7.38
CA GLU A 7 16.44 7.94 -7.54
C GLU A 7 16.61 8.45 -8.97
N ASP A 8 15.49 8.65 -9.67
CA ASP A 8 15.51 9.05 -11.08
C ASP A 8 15.61 10.57 -11.25
N HIS A 9 15.25 11.36 -10.24
CA HIS A 9 15.37 12.81 -10.27
C HIS A 9 16.80 13.27 -9.98
N PRO A 10 17.58 13.79 -10.96
CA PRO A 10 19.02 14.00 -10.80
C PRO A 10 19.39 14.99 -9.69
N ALA A 11 18.55 16.00 -9.46
CA ALA A 11 18.76 16.98 -8.40
C ALA A 11 18.56 16.38 -7.00
N LEU A 12 17.56 15.52 -6.83
CA LEU A 12 17.28 14.85 -5.56
C LEU A 12 18.34 13.79 -5.27
N LEU A 13 18.68 12.98 -6.28
CA LEU A 13 19.75 12.00 -6.19
C LEU A 13 21.07 12.66 -5.76
N SER A 14 21.44 13.78 -6.38
CA SER A 14 22.66 14.51 -6.04
C SER A 14 22.59 15.06 -4.61
N ALA A 15 21.48 15.69 -4.21
CA ALA A 15 21.30 16.24 -2.88
C ALA A 15 21.38 15.17 -1.77
N ILE A 16 20.74 14.01 -1.97
CA ILE A 16 20.81 12.89 -1.01
C ILE A 16 22.24 12.37 -0.90
N VAL A 17 22.90 12.15 -2.02
CA VAL A 17 24.26 11.59 -2.03
C VAL A 17 25.26 12.56 -1.42
N GLU A 18 25.20 13.85 -1.75
CA GLU A 18 26.07 14.88 -1.16
C GLU A 18 25.91 14.96 0.36
N ALA A 19 24.67 14.90 0.86
CA ALA A 19 24.40 14.91 2.31
C ALA A 19 24.98 13.66 3.00
N LEU A 20 24.86 12.48 2.40
CA LEU A 20 25.40 11.24 2.96
C LEU A 20 26.93 11.16 2.86
N GLU A 21 27.52 11.63 1.77
CA GLU A 21 28.97 11.68 1.60
C GLU A 21 29.62 12.70 2.56
N ALA A 22 28.92 13.80 2.89
CA ALA A 22 29.37 14.74 3.92
C ALA A 22 29.48 14.09 5.31
N GLU A 23 28.61 13.12 5.61
CA GLU A 23 28.67 12.26 6.80
C GLU A 23 29.65 11.08 6.65
N LYS A 24 30.47 11.08 5.59
CA LYS A 24 31.52 10.08 5.29
C LYS A 24 30.99 8.68 4.96
N PHE A 25 29.76 8.58 4.46
CA PHE A 25 29.25 7.33 3.90
C PHE A 25 29.77 7.08 2.49
N LEU A 26 29.91 5.81 2.12
CA LEU A 26 30.26 5.42 0.75
C LEU A 26 28.98 5.24 -0.05
N CYS A 27 28.71 6.17 -0.97
CA CYS A 27 27.47 6.19 -1.73
C CYS A 27 27.67 5.70 -3.16
N GLU A 28 26.74 4.90 -3.64
CA GLU A 28 26.59 4.60 -5.07
C GLU A 28 25.23 5.08 -5.57
N ARG A 29 25.19 5.46 -6.84
CA ARG A 29 24.04 6.06 -7.50
C ARG A 29 23.41 5.10 -8.51
N ALA A 30 22.09 5.02 -8.58
CA ALA A 30 21.35 4.39 -9.67
C ALA A 30 20.18 5.30 -10.05
N ALA A 31 20.02 5.59 -11.34
CA ALA A 31 18.98 6.50 -11.85
C ALA A 31 17.77 5.77 -12.43
N ASP A 32 17.83 4.45 -12.52
CA ASP A 32 16.80 3.61 -13.11
C ASP A 32 16.82 2.21 -12.48
N PHE A 33 15.76 1.45 -12.78
CA PHE A 33 15.58 0.10 -12.26
C PHE A 33 16.73 -0.84 -12.67
N GLY A 34 17.15 -0.81 -13.94
CA GLY A 34 18.15 -1.75 -14.46
C GLY A 34 19.52 -1.56 -13.83
N THR A 35 19.95 -0.31 -13.64
CA THR A 35 21.21 0.02 -12.96
C THR A 35 21.17 -0.40 -11.50
N ALA A 36 20.03 -0.22 -10.84
CA ALA A 36 19.87 -0.64 -9.45
C ALA A 36 19.88 -2.17 -9.32
N GLU A 37 19.17 -2.87 -10.20
CA GLU A 37 19.13 -4.33 -10.28
C GLU A 37 20.54 -4.91 -10.47
N GLU A 38 21.30 -4.41 -11.44
CA GLU A 38 22.69 -4.86 -11.68
C GLU A 38 23.54 -4.70 -10.41
N LYS A 39 23.43 -3.54 -9.75
CA LYS A 39 24.22 -3.20 -8.57
C LYS A 39 23.92 -4.06 -7.35
N ILE A 40 22.65 -4.35 -7.08
CA ILE A 40 22.27 -5.21 -5.93
C ILE A 40 22.73 -6.65 -6.11
N HIS A 41 22.94 -7.11 -7.35
CA HIS A 41 23.49 -8.44 -7.64
C HIS A 41 25.02 -8.47 -7.55
N LEU A 42 25.69 -7.36 -7.90
CA LEU A 42 27.15 -7.28 -7.89
C LEU A 42 27.74 -6.91 -6.52
N TYR A 43 27.01 -6.15 -5.71
CA TYR A 43 27.53 -5.59 -4.46
C TYR A 43 26.57 -5.80 -3.29
N ARG A 44 27.14 -5.84 -2.08
CA ARG A 44 26.37 -5.76 -0.83
C ARG A 44 26.36 -4.32 -0.33
N TYR A 45 25.20 -3.89 0.14
CA TYR A 45 24.99 -2.57 0.74
C TYR A 45 24.47 -2.75 2.16
N ASP A 46 24.83 -1.83 3.05
CA ASP A 46 24.32 -1.78 4.41
C ASP A 46 22.95 -1.08 4.45
N LEU A 47 22.72 -0.15 3.51
CA LEU A 47 21.49 0.61 3.37
C LEU A 47 21.18 0.84 1.89
N ILE A 48 19.91 0.72 1.51
CA ILE A 48 19.41 1.13 0.20
C ILE A 48 18.34 2.19 0.42
N ILE A 49 18.50 3.33 -0.25
CA ILE A 49 17.50 4.39 -0.34
C ILE A 49 16.91 4.31 -1.74
N VAL A 50 15.60 4.14 -1.88
CA VAL A 50 14.98 3.82 -3.18
C VAL A 50 13.66 4.55 -3.40
N ASP A 51 13.50 5.17 -4.57
CA ASP A 51 12.19 5.62 -5.07
C ASP A 51 11.37 4.42 -5.60
N ILE A 52 10.07 4.45 -5.36
CA ILE A 52 9.09 3.48 -5.85
C ILE A 52 8.95 3.58 -7.38
N ASN A 53 8.91 4.81 -7.91
CA ASN A 53 8.65 5.08 -9.32
C ASN A 53 9.98 5.28 -10.04
N LEU A 54 10.43 4.25 -10.76
CA LEU A 54 11.68 4.31 -11.50
C LEU A 54 11.42 4.08 -12.99
N PRO A 55 12.21 4.71 -13.88
CA PRO A 55 12.29 4.27 -15.26
C PRO A 55 12.71 2.80 -15.33
N GLY A 56 11.95 2.00 -16.08
CA GLY A 56 12.28 0.60 -16.35
C GLY A 56 11.79 -0.43 -15.31
N GLY A 57 11.11 -0.01 -14.22
CA GLY A 57 10.55 -0.94 -13.24
C GLY A 57 10.15 -0.26 -11.93
N SER A 58 9.70 -1.04 -10.93
CA SER A 58 9.35 -0.49 -9.61
C SER A 58 10.47 -0.67 -8.59
N GLY A 59 10.70 0.36 -7.75
CA GLY A 59 11.55 0.24 -6.57
C GLY A 59 11.13 -0.87 -5.60
N LEU A 60 9.84 -1.24 -5.59
CA LEU A 60 9.34 -2.35 -4.80
C LEU A 60 9.91 -3.70 -5.24
N GLU A 61 10.15 -3.87 -6.54
CA GLU A 61 10.76 -5.09 -7.07
C GLU A 61 12.22 -5.19 -6.64
N ILE A 62 12.95 -4.08 -6.61
CA ILE A 62 14.31 -4.00 -6.05
C ILE A 62 14.30 -4.43 -4.58
N ILE A 63 13.35 -3.92 -3.79
CA ILE A 63 13.21 -4.28 -2.35
C ILE A 63 12.94 -5.78 -2.18
N ARG A 64 12.03 -6.35 -2.97
CA ARG A 64 11.72 -7.79 -2.95
C ARG A 64 12.96 -8.62 -3.29
N GLU A 65 13.71 -8.20 -4.30
CA GLU A 65 14.92 -8.89 -4.73
C GLU A 65 16.02 -8.83 -3.64
N VAL A 66 16.25 -7.67 -3.03
CA VAL A 66 17.19 -7.52 -1.91
C VAL A 66 16.79 -8.41 -0.73
N LYS A 67 15.50 -8.46 -0.37
CA LYS A 67 15.00 -9.38 0.67
C LYS A 67 15.23 -10.84 0.30
N ARG A 68 15.06 -11.21 -0.98
CA ARG A 68 15.27 -12.57 -1.49
C ARG A 68 16.73 -13.00 -1.48
N LEU A 69 17.65 -12.09 -1.82
CA LEU A 69 19.10 -12.35 -1.77
C LEU A 69 19.60 -12.60 -0.34
N GLY A 70 18.86 -12.13 0.66
CA GLY A 70 19.13 -12.33 2.08
C GLY A 70 20.23 -11.42 2.62
N GLY A 71 20.07 -10.94 3.85
CA GLY A 71 21.02 -10.05 4.51
C GLY A 71 20.35 -9.09 5.51
N GLU A 72 21.17 -8.29 6.19
CA GLU A 72 20.71 -7.25 7.14
C GLU A 72 20.68 -5.84 6.49
N THR A 73 20.49 -5.78 5.16
CA THR A 73 20.43 -4.52 4.43
C THR A 73 19.24 -3.69 4.89
N GLY A 74 19.50 -2.50 5.46
CA GLY A 74 18.46 -1.52 5.75
C GLY A 74 17.84 -0.97 4.47
N ILE A 75 16.54 -0.65 4.50
CA ILE A 75 15.83 -0.10 3.33
C ILE A 75 15.06 1.14 3.76
N ILE A 76 15.26 2.25 3.04
CA ILE A 76 14.49 3.48 3.15
C ILE A 76 13.81 3.72 1.81
N VAL A 77 12.51 3.92 1.85
CA VAL A 77 11.73 4.27 0.66
C VAL A 77 11.49 5.76 0.64
N VAL A 78 11.88 6.40 -0.46
CA VAL A 78 11.65 7.83 -0.70
C VAL A 78 10.52 7.92 -1.71
N SER A 79 9.39 8.52 -1.35
CA SER A 79 8.37 8.83 -2.33
C SER A 79 7.92 10.28 -2.16
N ALA A 80 8.01 11.05 -3.24
CA ALA A 80 7.48 12.42 -3.27
C ALA A 80 5.96 12.45 -3.02
N LEU A 81 5.26 11.33 -3.27
CA LEU A 81 3.83 11.18 -3.03
C LEU A 81 3.46 11.37 -1.55
N LEU A 82 4.37 11.08 -0.62
CA LEU A 82 4.11 11.25 0.81
C LEU A 82 4.03 12.73 1.24
N LEU A 83 4.57 13.67 0.43
CA LEU A 83 4.68 15.09 0.78
C LEU A 83 3.63 15.99 0.11
N MET A 84 2.82 15.49 -0.82
CA MET A 84 1.83 16.29 -1.54
C MET A 84 0.41 15.74 -1.36
N ILE A 85 -0.26 16.12 -0.26
CA ILE A 85 -1.72 16.07 -0.18
C ILE A 85 -2.26 17.38 0.42
N PRO A 86 -2.84 18.28 -0.38
CA PRO A 86 -3.69 19.33 0.15
C PRO A 86 -5.05 18.73 0.56
N GLY A 87 -5.40 18.93 1.84
CA GLY A 87 -6.78 18.94 2.31
C GLY A 87 -7.45 17.58 2.49
N ILE A 88 -7.54 17.12 3.75
CA ILE A 88 -8.79 16.52 4.22
C ILE A 88 -9.26 17.36 5.40
N SER A 89 -10.45 17.91 5.24
CA SER A 89 -11.20 18.61 6.27
C SER A 89 -11.32 17.74 7.51
N ARG A 90 -10.86 18.28 8.64
CA ARG A 90 -11.03 17.66 9.96
C ARG A 90 -12.52 17.47 10.28
N GLY A 91 -12.90 16.22 10.48
CA GLY A 91 -13.82 15.73 11.51
C GLY A 91 -15.25 16.27 11.50
N GLN A 92 -16.19 15.42 11.10
CA GLN A 92 -17.53 15.45 11.69
C GLN A 92 -17.67 14.25 12.62
N TYR A 93 -17.79 14.53 13.91
CA TYR A 93 -18.21 13.59 14.93
C TYR A 93 -19.61 13.09 14.57
N THR A 94 -19.77 11.81 14.24
CA THR A 94 -21.08 11.20 14.03
C THR A 94 -21.30 10.12 15.08
N GLY A 95 -22.28 10.34 15.95
CA GLY A 95 -22.63 9.45 17.05
C GLY A 95 -23.09 8.05 16.59
N PRO A 96 -23.48 7.19 17.54
CA PRO A 96 -23.84 5.80 17.27
C PRO A 96 -25.05 5.75 16.31
N GLY A 97 -24.81 5.34 15.05
CA GLY A 97 -25.84 5.18 14.02
C GLY A 97 -25.48 5.64 12.60
N SER A 98 -24.31 6.26 12.36
CA SER A 98 -23.91 6.60 10.99
C SER A 98 -23.32 5.38 10.27
N THR A 99 -23.94 4.97 9.16
CA THR A 99 -23.20 4.27 8.09
C THR A 99 -22.02 5.16 7.72
N GLY A 100 -20.79 4.65 7.88
CA GLY A 100 -19.57 5.39 7.56
C GLY A 100 -19.56 5.89 6.12
N LYS A 101 -18.62 6.78 5.81
CA LYS A 101 -18.44 7.25 4.43
C LYS A 101 -18.23 6.04 3.52
N VAL A 102 -19.03 5.95 2.46
CA VAL A 102 -18.88 4.90 1.46
C VAL A 102 -17.76 5.30 0.51
N TYR A 103 -16.78 4.42 0.37
CA TYR A 103 -15.62 4.56 -0.50
C TYR A 103 -15.77 3.63 -1.72
N THR A 104 -15.24 4.08 -2.84
CA THR A 104 -14.92 3.19 -3.97
C THR A 104 -13.56 2.53 -3.76
N VAL A 105 -13.35 1.37 -4.37
CA VAL A 105 -12.06 0.67 -4.34
C VAL A 105 -10.94 1.59 -4.82
N LYS A 106 -11.17 2.34 -5.90
CA LYS A 106 -10.19 3.29 -6.42
C LYS A 106 -9.82 4.36 -5.39
N GLU A 107 -10.78 4.95 -4.69
CA GLU A 107 -10.51 5.97 -3.67
C GLU A 107 -9.68 5.41 -2.51
N ILE A 108 -9.92 4.16 -2.10
CA ILE A 108 -9.08 3.50 -1.09
C ILE A 108 -7.66 3.34 -1.61
N LEU A 109 -7.48 2.77 -2.81
CA LEU A 109 -6.15 2.53 -3.38
C LEU A 109 -5.34 3.82 -3.58
N GLU A 110 -5.99 4.92 -3.97
CA GLU A 110 -5.34 6.23 -4.13
C GLU A 110 -4.97 6.89 -2.80
N ASN A 111 -5.61 6.49 -1.68
CA ASN A 111 -5.41 7.09 -0.36
C ASN A 111 -4.92 6.09 0.70
N ALA A 112 -4.46 4.91 0.29
CA ALA A 112 -4.21 3.76 1.18
C ALA A 112 -3.29 4.10 2.35
N ALA A 113 -2.10 4.64 2.06
CA ALA A 113 -1.10 5.02 3.07
C ALA A 113 -1.57 6.09 4.06
N LYS A 114 -2.61 6.86 3.71
CA LYS A 114 -3.22 7.85 4.60
C LYS A 114 -4.31 7.23 5.45
N LEU A 115 -5.16 6.43 4.84
CA LEU A 115 -6.25 5.75 5.52
C LEU A 115 -5.71 4.79 6.58
N ASP A 116 -4.64 4.06 6.26
CA ASP A 116 -3.86 3.20 7.17
C ASP A 116 -3.33 3.93 8.41
N LYS A 117 -2.92 5.20 8.25
CA LYS A 117 -2.43 6.03 9.37
C LYS A 117 -3.53 6.79 10.10
N SER A 118 -4.79 6.57 9.74
CA SER A 118 -5.93 7.24 10.32
C SER A 118 -6.84 6.23 11.01
N ASP A 119 -7.47 6.61 12.11
CA ASP A 119 -8.53 5.81 12.72
C ASP A 119 -9.86 5.88 11.91
N GLU A 120 -9.78 6.04 10.59
CA GLU A 120 -10.94 6.21 9.72
C GLU A 120 -11.46 4.86 9.22
N VAL A 121 -12.62 4.48 9.73
CA VAL A 121 -13.34 3.28 9.26
C VAL A 121 -13.99 3.55 7.91
N VAL A 122 -13.62 2.77 6.90
CA VAL A 122 -14.14 2.85 5.53
C VAL A 122 -15.31 1.90 5.34
N THR A 123 -16.21 2.19 4.41
CA THR A 123 -17.26 1.25 3.99
C THR A 123 -17.24 1.07 2.48
N LEU A 124 -17.05 -0.16 2.03
CA LEU A 124 -17.05 -0.58 0.63
C LEU A 124 -18.41 -1.18 0.26
N LYS A 125 -18.86 -0.94 -0.98
CA LYS A 125 -20.09 -1.52 -1.53
C LYS A 125 -19.84 -2.23 -2.86
N GLY A 126 -20.12 -3.54 -2.93
CA GLY A 126 -19.70 -4.36 -4.08
C GLY A 126 -19.87 -5.86 -3.85
N TYR A 127 -19.03 -6.67 -4.49
CA TYR A 127 -19.20 -8.12 -4.56
C TYR A 127 -17.90 -8.85 -4.20
N ILE A 128 -18.02 -9.95 -3.46
CA ILE A 128 -16.90 -10.90 -3.34
C ILE A 128 -16.85 -11.74 -4.61
N VAL A 129 -15.71 -11.69 -5.31
CA VAL A 129 -15.51 -12.36 -6.61
C VAL A 129 -14.62 -13.60 -6.50
N LYS A 130 -13.80 -13.70 -5.45
CA LYS A 130 -12.93 -14.85 -5.21
C LYS A 130 -12.58 -14.96 -3.73
N GLN A 131 -12.45 -16.18 -3.24
CA GLN A 131 -11.85 -16.49 -1.94
C GLN A 131 -10.44 -17.04 -2.18
N HIS A 132 -9.43 -16.52 -1.47
CA HIS A 132 -8.04 -17.00 -1.61
C HIS A 132 -7.67 -18.00 -0.53
N ASN A 133 -8.05 -17.75 0.72
CA ASN A 133 -7.80 -18.61 1.88
C ASN A 133 -9.01 -18.52 2.85
N SER A 134 -8.82 -18.82 4.14
CA SER A 134 -9.91 -18.85 5.13
C SER A 134 -10.59 -17.51 5.41
N ASP A 135 -9.87 -16.40 5.23
CA ASP A 135 -10.21 -15.07 5.73
C ASP A 135 -9.99 -13.98 4.67
N THR A 136 -9.09 -14.17 3.73
CA THR A 136 -8.83 -13.26 2.62
C THR A 136 -9.72 -13.53 1.39
N TYR A 137 -10.40 -12.49 0.94
CA TYR A 137 -11.28 -12.48 -0.24
C TYR A 137 -10.86 -11.36 -1.21
N HIS A 138 -11.20 -11.51 -2.49
CA HIS A 138 -11.22 -10.39 -3.43
C HIS A 138 -12.60 -9.79 -3.48
N PHE A 139 -12.63 -8.50 -3.21
CA PHE A 139 -13.80 -7.66 -3.34
C PHE A 139 -13.68 -6.81 -4.61
N LYS A 140 -14.81 -6.61 -5.29
CA LYS A 140 -14.91 -5.85 -6.53
C LYS A 140 -16.07 -4.87 -6.49
N ASP A 141 -15.80 -3.65 -6.95
CA ASP A 141 -16.82 -2.69 -7.32
C ASP A 141 -16.67 -2.28 -8.81
N SER A 142 -17.34 -1.20 -9.23
CA SER A 142 -17.24 -0.69 -10.61
C SER A 142 -15.90 0.00 -10.93
N THR A 143 -15.10 0.30 -9.92
CA THR A 143 -13.86 1.10 -10.01
C THR A 143 -12.59 0.25 -9.90
N GLY A 144 -12.66 -0.93 -9.28
CA GLY A 144 -11.51 -1.81 -9.14
C GLY A 144 -11.77 -3.07 -8.32
N GLU A 145 -10.68 -3.76 -8.01
CA GLU A 145 -10.64 -4.92 -7.12
C GLU A 145 -9.63 -4.67 -5.99
N ILE A 146 -9.95 -5.14 -4.79
CA ILE A 146 -9.10 -5.04 -3.60
C ILE A 146 -9.21 -6.31 -2.77
N ARG A 147 -8.17 -6.61 -1.97
CA ARG A 147 -8.25 -7.66 -0.97
C ARG A 147 -9.02 -7.15 0.25
N VAL A 148 -9.81 -8.05 0.83
CA VAL A 148 -10.50 -7.81 2.10
C VAL A 148 -10.26 -9.01 2.99
N GLU A 149 -9.86 -8.77 4.23
CA GLU A 149 -9.77 -9.80 5.25
C GLU A 149 -11.06 -9.80 6.07
N ILE A 150 -11.74 -10.93 6.14
CA ILE A 150 -13.00 -11.09 6.84
C ILE A 150 -12.87 -12.28 7.78
N GLU A 151 -12.70 -12.00 9.07
CA GLU A 151 -12.74 -13.04 10.08
C GLU A 151 -14.09 -13.78 10.07
N LYS A 152 -14.06 -15.07 10.40
CA LYS A 152 -15.27 -15.91 10.45
C LYS A 152 -16.38 -15.35 11.35
N LYS A 153 -16.00 -14.61 12.41
CA LYS A 153 -16.95 -13.97 13.34
C LYS A 153 -17.69 -12.78 12.70
N ASN A 154 -17.11 -12.17 11.67
CA ASN A 154 -17.63 -11.00 10.95
C ASN A 154 -18.38 -11.38 9.67
N LEU A 155 -18.30 -12.64 9.24
CA LEU A 155 -19.09 -13.14 8.11
C LEU A 155 -20.60 -13.09 8.42
N PRO A 156 -21.44 -12.73 7.43
CA PRO A 156 -22.87 -12.74 7.61
C PRO A 156 -23.39 -14.15 7.83
N ALA A 157 -24.37 -14.31 8.72
CA ALA A 157 -25.01 -15.60 9.00
C ALA A 157 -25.76 -16.17 7.78
N THR A 158 -26.24 -15.29 6.88
CA THR A 158 -26.90 -15.71 5.64
C THR A 158 -25.85 -16.01 4.58
N PRO A 159 -25.91 -17.17 3.90
CA PRO A 159 -25.04 -17.46 2.77
C PRO A 159 -25.16 -16.40 1.68
N PHE A 160 -24.02 -16.03 1.10
CA PHE A 160 -23.92 -15.12 -0.04
C PHE A 160 -23.14 -15.79 -1.17
N ASN A 161 -23.25 -15.22 -2.36
CA ASN A 161 -22.52 -15.66 -3.55
C ASN A 161 -21.99 -14.45 -4.33
N GLU A 162 -21.32 -14.69 -5.43
CA GLU A 162 -20.77 -13.69 -6.36
C GLU A 162 -21.79 -12.67 -6.91
N LYS A 163 -23.10 -12.94 -6.81
CA LYS A 163 -24.19 -12.04 -7.23
C LYS A 163 -24.80 -11.25 -6.07
N THR A 164 -24.30 -11.47 -4.86
CA THR A 164 -24.81 -10.85 -3.64
C THR A 164 -23.98 -9.60 -3.36
N GLU A 165 -24.64 -8.46 -3.38
CA GLU A 165 -24.01 -7.18 -3.07
C GLU A 165 -23.84 -7.05 -1.55
N LEU A 166 -22.65 -6.68 -1.12
CA LEU A 166 -22.22 -6.60 0.27
C LEU A 166 -21.79 -5.16 0.59
N LEU A 167 -22.02 -4.77 1.85
CA LEU A 167 -21.36 -3.66 2.50
C LEU A 167 -20.29 -4.22 3.43
N ILE A 168 -19.04 -3.82 3.21
CA ILE A 168 -17.91 -4.21 4.04
C ILE A 168 -17.42 -2.96 4.75
N THR A 169 -17.50 -2.94 6.07
CA THR A 169 -17.01 -1.85 6.92
C THR A 169 -15.79 -2.34 7.68
N GLY A 170 -14.72 -1.55 7.67
CA GLY A 170 -13.44 -1.95 8.26
C GLY A 170 -12.37 -0.88 8.17
N GLU A 171 -11.17 -1.23 8.60
CA GLU A 171 -9.98 -0.38 8.55
C GLU A 171 -9.12 -0.76 7.34
N VAL A 172 -8.40 0.21 6.79
CA VAL A 172 -7.50 -0.02 5.66
C VAL A 172 -6.13 -0.36 6.23
N ASP A 173 -5.57 -1.50 5.84
CA ASP A 173 -4.17 -1.83 6.10
C ASP A 173 -3.37 -1.63 4.79
N PHE A 174 -2.29 -0.86 4.89
CA PHE A 174 -1.40 -0.61 3.77
C PHE A 174 0.01 -1.13 4.06
N ASP A 175 0.33 -2.26 3.43
CA ASP A 175 1.72 -2.67 3.29
C ASP A 175 2.27 -2.29 1.92
N LEU A 176 3.48 -1.73 1.93
CA LEU A 176 4.13 -1.24 0.73
C LEU A 176 4.48 -2.37 -0.26
N LEU A 177 4.74 -3.59 0.23
CA LEU A 177 5.17 -4.74 -0.57
C LEU A 177 4.02 -5.69 -0.88
N GLU A 178 3.15 -5.93 0.10
CA GLU A 178 2.02 -6.84 0.02
C GLU A 178 0.79 -6.16 -0.60
N GLY A 179 0.72 -4.83 -0.58
CA GLY A 179 -0.36 -4.02 -1.15
C GLY A 179 -1.43 -3.67 -0.13
N THR A 180 -2.49 -3.00 -0.59
CA THR A 180 -3.59 -2.55 0.26
C THR A 180 -4.63 -3.64 0.49
N GLU A 181 -5.10 -3.75 1.72
CA GLU A 181 -6.25 -4.56 2.10
C GLU A 181 -7.16 -3.82 3.08
N VAL A 182 -8.36 -4.36 3.26
CA VAL A 182 -9.33 -3.86 4.24
C VAL A 182 -9.62 -4.96 5.24
N GLU A 183 -9.29 -4.72 6.51
CA GLU A 183 -9.65 -5.57 7.63
C GLU A 183 -11.12 -5.32 8.00
N ALA A 184 -12.00 -6.26 7.67
CA ALA A 184 -13.43 -6.09 7.83
C ALA A 184 -13.87 -6.32 9.28
N ASP A 185 -14.32 -5.25 9.93
CA ASP A 185 -15.04 -5.31 11.21
C ASP A 185 -16.46 -5.84 11.07
N LYS A 186 -17.11 -5.52 9.96
CA LYS A 186 -18.54 -5.83 9.75
C LYS A 186 -18.85 -6.04 8.28
N VAL A 187 -19.59 -7.12 7.99
CA VAL A 187 -20.09 -7.43 6.65
C VAL A 187 -21.60 -7.55 6.66
N GLU A 188 -22.26 -6.77 5.81
CA GLU A 188 -23.72 -6.73 5.69
C GLU A 188 -24.18 -7.04 4.27
N LEU A 189 -25.28 -7.77 4.14
CA LEU A 189 -25.91 -8.02 2.85
C LEU A 189 -26.76 -6.81 2.46
N VAL A 190 -26.58 -6.30 1.25
CA VAL A 190 -27.48 -5.28 0.71
C VAL A 190 -28.78 -5.98 0.35
N LYS A 191 -29.82 -5.77 1.17
CA LYS A 191 -31.17 -6.24 0.85
C LYS A 191 -31.65 -5.52 -0.41
N LYS A 192 -32.00 -6.26 -1.46
CA LYS A 192 -32.78 -5.69 -2.56
C LYS A 192 -34.14 -5.34 -1.98
N THR A 193 -34.47 -4.05 -1.93
CA THR A 193 -35.85 -3.62 -1.75
C THR A 193 -36.61 -4.09 -2.99
N GLU A 194 -37.53 -5.03 -2.81
CA GLU A 194 -38.50 -5.43 -3.84
C GLU A 194 -39.42 -4.28 -4.22
#